data_AF-A0A920J334-F1
#
_entry.id   AF-A0A920J334-F1
#
_cell.length_a   1.000
_cell.length_b   1.000
_cell.length_c   1.000
_cell.angle_alpha   90.00
_cell.angle_beta   90.00
_cell.angle_gamma   90.00
#
_symmetry.space_group_name_H-M   'P 1'
#
loop_
_entity.id
_entity.type
_entity.pdbx_description
1 polymer ?
#
loop_
_entity_poly.entity_id
_entity_poly.type
_entity_poly.pdbx_seq_one_letter_code
_entity_poly.pdbx_strand_id
1 'polypeptide(L)' 'MEYVCLDLEGVLVPEIWVEVAELTGEDQFRLTTQDLKDYSELMK' A
#
# COMPACT_ATOMS: atom_id res chain seq x y z
N MET A 1 6.01 -16.62 27.61
CA MET A 1 5.52 -16.92 26.26
C MET A 1 5.83 -15.72 25.41
N GLU A 2 6.48 -15.93 24.26
CA GLU A 2 6.88 -14.85 23.36
C GLU A 2 5.97 -14.86 22.13
N TYR A 3 5.60 -13.67 21.66
CA TYR A 3 4.76 -13.47 20.50
C TYR A 3 5.48 -12.55 19.52
N VAL A 4 5.33 -12.85 18.24
CA VAL A 4 5.86 -12.01 17.16
C VAL A 4 4.69 -11.51 16.34
N CYS A 5 4.61 -10.20 16.17
CA CYS A 5 3.72 -9.55 15.22
C CYS A 5 4.57 -9.03 14.07
N LEU A 6 4.22 -9.44 12.87
CA LEU A 6 4.84 -8.94 11.64
C LEU A 6 3.77 -8.19 10.86
N ASP A 7 4.21 -7.11 10.25
CA ASP A 7 3.42 -6.45 9.22
C ASP A 7 3.32 -7.37 8.00
N LEU A 8 2.27 -7.19 7.20
CA LEU A 8 2.03 -8.02 6.04
C LEU A 8 2.67 -7.40 4.81
N GLU A 9 2.20 -6.22 4.41
CA GLU A 9 2.69 -5.50 3.24
C GLU A 9 4.04 -4.83 3.56
N GLY A 10 4.96 -4.82 2.60
CA GLY A 10 6.32 -4.32 2.77
C GLY A 10 7.25 -5.22 3.60
N VAL A 11 6.73 -6.21 4.33
CA VAL A 11 7.52 -7.17 5.13
C VAL A 11 7.39 -8.60 4.61
N LEU A 12 6.17 -9.12 4.54
CA LEU A 12 5.90 -10.50 4.09
C LEU A 12 5.50 -10.56 2.62
N VAL A 13 4.86 -9.52 2.10
CA VAL A 13 4.40 -9.41 0.71
C VAL A 13 4.61 -7.97 0.17
N PRO A 14 4.66 -7.77 -1.16
CA PRO A 14 4.66 -6.42 -1.75
C PRO A 14 3.35 -5.67 -1.51
N GLU A 15 3.35 -4.36 -1.76
CA GLU A 15 2.16 -3.49 -1.67
C GLU A 15 1.08 -3.93 -2.67
N ILE A 16 -0.13 -4.24 -2.17
CA ILE A 16 -1.22 -4.75 -3.02
C ILE A 16 -1.69 -3.73 -4.05
N TRP A 17 -1.64 -2.44 -3.72
CA TRP A 17 -2.18 -1.37 -4.55
C TRP A 17 -1.42 -1.20 -5.87
N VAL A 18 -0.15 -1.59 -5.92
CA VAL A 18 0.62 -1.63 -7.16
C VAL A 18 0.05 -2.68 -8.11
N GLU A 19 -0.24 -3.88 -7.61
CA GLU A 19 -0.85 -4.96 -8.42
C GLU A 19 -2.28 -4.58 -8.86
N VAL A 20 -3.04 -3.91 -7.99
CA VAL A 20 -4.37 -3.39 -8.34
C VAL A 20 -4.29 -2.36 -9.47
N ALA A 21 -3.29 -1.47 -9.44
CA ALA A 21 -3.05 -0.52 -10.53
C ALA A 21 -2.78 -1.24 -11.86
N GLU A 22 -1.98 -2.30 -11.84
CA GLU A 22 -1.64 -3.08 -13.03
C GLU A 22 -2.83 -3.86 -13.60
N LEU A 23 -3.63 -4.49 -12.72
CA LEU A 23 -4.81 -5.26 -13.13
C LEU A 23 -5.95 -4.38 -13.65
N THR A 24 -6.11 -3.19 -13.09
CA THR A 24 -7.17 -2.25 -13.48
C THR A 24 -6.74 -1.30 -14.60
N GLY A 25 -5.43 -1.12 -14.79
CA GLY A 25 -4.87 -0.10 -15.68
C GLY A 25 -4.94 1.32 -15.12
N GLU A 26 -5.28 1.50 -13.83
CA GLU A 26 -5.44 2.80 -13.21
C GLU A 26 -4.23 3.20 -12.35
N ASP A 27 -3.44 4.13 -12.88
CA ASP A 27 -2.17 4.56 -12.28
C ASP A 27 -2.34 5.23 -10.91
N GLN A 28 -3.52 5.77 -10.58
CA GLN A 28 -3.81 6.40 -9.30
C GLN A 28 -3.59 5.46 -8.11
N PHE A 29 -3.79 4.16 -8.29
CA PHE A 29 -3.59 3.18 -7.23
C PHE A 29 -2.12 2.95 -6.91
N ARG A 30 -1.17 3.43 -7.72
CA ARG A 30 0.25 3.37 -7.35
C ARG A 30 0.64 4.36 -6.26
N LEU A 31 -0.18 5.39 -6.01
CA LEU A 31 0.10 6.38 -4.97
C LEU A 31 -0.30 5.80 -3.60
N THR A 32 0.64 5.76 -2.66
CA THR A 32 0.40 5.23 -1.32
C THR A 32 0.63 6.29 -0.24
N THR A 33 0.31 5.95 1.01
CA THR A 33 0.65 6.79 2.17
C THR A 33 2.15 6.91 2.41
N GLN A 34 2.97 6.05 1.79
CA GLN A 34 4.44 6.20 1.81
C GLN A 34 4.88 7.40 0.97
N ASP A 35 4.19 7.66 -0.14
CA ASP A 35 4.46 8.79 -1.05
C ASP A 35 3.82 10.08 -0.53
N LEU A 36 2.56 9.98 -0.10
CA LEU A 36 1.75 11.12 0.33
C LEU A 36 1.11 10.86 1.69
N LYS A 37 1.67 11.48 2.73
CA LYS A 37 1.24 11.27 4.12
C LYS A 37 -0.10 11.94 4.46
N ASP A 38 -0.49 13.00 3.76
CA ASP A 38 -1.79 13.63 3.97
C ASP A 38 -2.87 12.77 3.31
N TYR A 39 -3.62 12.06 4.14
CA TYR A 39 -4.70 11.17 3.70
C TYR A 39 -5.81 11.91 2.94
N SER A 40 -6.07 13.16 3.31
CA SER A 40 -7.07 13.99 2.62
C SER A 40 -6.59 14.39 1.24
N GLU A 41 -5.28 14.46 1.03
CA GLU A 41 -4.68 14.72 -0.27
C GLU A 41 -4.60 13.44 -1.12
N LEU A 42 -4.30 12.30 -0.49
CA LEU A 42 -4.24 10.98 -1.14
C LEU A 42 -5.59 10.53 -1.71
N MET A 43 -6.70 10.87 -1.04
CA MET A 43 -8.05 10.40 -1.39
C MET A 43 -8.86 11.37 -2.27
N LYS A 44 -8.22 12.39 -2.87
CA LYS A 44 -8.87 13.33 -3.79
C LYS A 44 -8.98 12.77 -5.20
#